data_AF-A0A914Q1K3-F1
#
_entry.id   AF-A0A914Q1K3-F1
#
_cell.length_a   1.000
_cell.length_b   1.000
_cell.length_c   1.000
_cell.angle_alpha   90.00
_cell.angle_beta   90.00
_cell.angle_gamma   90.00
#
_symmetry.space_group_name_H-M   'P 1'
#
loop_
_entity.id
_entity.type
_entity.pdbx_description
1 polymer ?
#
loop_
_entity_poly.entity_id
_entity_poly.type
_entity_poly.pdbx_seq_one_letter_code
_entity_poly.pdbx_strand_id
1 'polypeptide(L)'
;MYIFLALLQNARDRKDVYEQLLLEKANDYRCAIKALPPIHYNTLKKLVDHLVEVNDHETDNRASVDNLARVFGPTIFSVDKSNETPSCVFSKTGLQISVMRDLIELFHDIFEVPHNKRAIDVAEAFETKCAIKPIAEGFLISIHLNSKDNQCFNVQSTYTAEQVVEYKSDKLKSAHENDGNVYGLYEVAKYGSLERRIGDRETINSIALERWITWNAKDAYILLKKESFFFNPGNTRPFAENIKICEPGSKNFKSAQLRIENGKKIQQYPKGEKLHKPQREWNIEETVWFTGNVADRKYPQNFPFTTTFILKSGKYNIKLAGFCVAFSDEVQRNQWLNAVFACQRDYSPIVLIPDL
;
A
#
# COMPACT_ATOMS: atom_id res chain seq x y z
N MET A 1 -25.17 -0.06 61.42
CA MET A 1 -23.75 0.32 61.55
C MET A 1 -22.82 -0.90 61.66
N TYR A 2 -23.04 -1.82 62.61
CA TYR A 2 -22.20 -3.04 62.77
C TYR A 2 -22.13 -3.95 61.53
N ILE A 3 -23.24 -4.19 60.83
CA ILE A 3 -23.27 -5.01 59.60
C ILE A 3 -22.46 -4.36 58.48
N PHE A 4 -22.51 -3.04 58.35
CA PHE A 4 -21.77 -2.30 57.31
C PHE A 4 -20.26 -2.35 57.56
N LEU A 5 -19.83 -2.21 58.82
CA LEU A 5 -18.42 -2.36 59.20
C LEU A 5 -17.90 -3.80 58.98
N ALA A 6 -18.72 -4.81 59.28
CA ALA A 6 -18.38 -6.21 59.02
C ALA A 6 -18.26 -6.52 57.52
N LEU A 7 -19.12 -5.92 56.68
CA LEU A 7 -19.03 -6.05 55.23
C LEU A 7 -17.80 -5.34 54.65
N LEU A 8 -17.44 -4.18 55.17
CA LEU A 8 -16.22 -3.47 54.79
C LEU A 8 -14.96 -4.22 55.20
N GLN A 9 -14.93 -4.77 56.42
CA GLN A 9 -13.81 -5.59 56.89
C GLN A 9 -13.67 -6.86 56.05
N ASN A 10 -14.76 -7.58 55.78
CA ASN A 10 -14.74 -8.77 54.92
C ASN A 10 -14.35 -8.43 53.47
N ALA A 11 -14.76 -7.27 52.94
CA ALA A 11 -14.31 -6.81 51.64
C ALA A 11 -12.81 -6.49 51.62
N ARG A 12 -12.29 -5.90 52.71
CA ARG A 12 -10.85 -5.64 52.91
C ARG A 12 -10.05 -6.93 53.03
N ASP A 13 -10.45 -7.85 53.90
CA ASP A 13 -9.78 -9.14 54.09
C ASP A 13 -9.76 -9.95 52.77
N ARG A 14 -10.85 -9.93 52.00
CA ARG A 14 -10.89 -10.56 50.66
C ARG A 14 -9.98 -9.87 49.64
N LYS A 15 -9.86 -8.55 49.71
CA LYS A 15 -8.95 -7.78 48.86
C LYS A 15 -7.49 -8.11 49.20
N ASP A 16 -7.15 -8.17 50.49
CA ASP A 16 -5.81 -8.50 50.96
C ASP A 16 -5.40 -9.93 50.52
N VAL A 17 -6.33 -10.90 50.63
CA VAL A 17 -6.11 -12.27 50.11
C VAL A 17 -5.94 -12.29 48.59
N TYR A 18 -6.74 -11.51 47.85
CA TYR A 18 -6.65 -11.43 46.39
C TYR A 18 -5.34 -10.80 45.92
N GLU A 19 -4.89 -9.71 46.56
CA GLU A 19 -3.60 -9.08 46.27
C GLU A 19 -2.43 -10.03 46.55
N GLN A 20 -2.52 -10.81 47.63
CA GLN A 20 -1.52 -11.83 47.95
C GLN A 20 -1.45 -12.94 46.89
N LEU A 21 -2.60 -13.40 46.38
CA LEU A 21 -2.69 -14.38 45.29
C LEU A 21 -2.11 -13.85 43.98
N LEU A 22 -2.36 -12.57 43.63
CA LEU A 22 -1.79 -11.95 42.44
C LEU A 22 -0.26 -11.82 42.54
N LEU A 23 0.25 -11.48 43.72
CA LEU A 23 1.69 -11.37 43.96
C LEU A 23 2.39 -12.73 43.86
N GLU A 24 1.80 -13.79 44.43
CA GLU A 24 2.30 -15.16 44.29
C GLU A 24 2.34 -15.58 42.81
N LYS A 25 1.24 -15.33 42.09
CA LYS A 25 1.12 -15.62 40.66
C LYS A 25 2.14 -14.84 39.82
N ALA A 26 2.37 -13.56 40.11
CA ALA A 26 3.39 -12.76 39.45
C ALA A 26 4.81 -13.30 39.71
N ASN A 27 5.08 -13.77 40.93
CA ASN A 27 6.36 -14.40 41.27
C ASN A 27 6.59 -15.71 40.49
N ASP A 28 5.57 -16.55 40.34
CA ASP A 28 5.66 -17.78 39.57
C ASP A 28 6.00 -17.50 38.10
N TYR A 29 5.30 -16.54 37.47
CA TYR A 29 5.61 -16.11 36.12
C TYR A 29 7.02 -15.52 36.02
N ARG A 30 7.43 -14.69 36.98
CA ARG A 30 8.77 -14.11 37.01
C ARG A 30 9.85 -15.18 37.04
N CYS A 31 9.71 -16.20 37.89
CA CYS A 31 10.64 -17.31 37.97
C CYS A 31 10.74 -18.07 36.63
N ALA A 32 9.60 -18.38 36.01
CA ALA A 32 9.56 -19.08 34.73
C ALA A 32 10.17 -18.25 33.58
N ILE A 33 9.88 -16.95 33.53
CA ILE A 33 10.32 -16.06 32.44
C ILE A 33 11.80 -15.68 32.58
N LYS A 34 12.33 -15.53 33.80
CA LYS A 34 13.76 -15.30 34.03
C LYS A 34 14.65 -16.47 33.58
N ALA A 35 14.09 -17.67 33.44
CA ALA A 35 14.80 -18.82 32.90
C ALA A 35 14.94 -18.81 31.37
N LEU A 36 14.25 -17.90 30.65
CA LEU A 36 14.36 -17.77 29.20
C LEU A 36 15.74 -17.22 28.78
N PRO A 37 16.23 -17.58 27.59
CA PRO A 37 17.42 -16.94 27.01
C PRO A 37 17.27 -15.41 26.98
N PRO A 38 18.35 -14.64 27.17
CA PRO A 38 18.29 -13.18 27.27
C PRO A 38 17.54 -12.50 26.12
N ILE A 39 17.72 -12.99 24.89
CA ILE A 39 17.04 -12.47 23.71
C ILE A 39 15.52 -12.69 23.83
N HIS A 40 15.10 -13.90 24.20
CA HIS A 40 13.68 -14.26 24.31
C HIS A 40 13.00 -13.50 25.44
N TYR A 41 13.67 -13.37 26.59
CA TYR A 41 13.23 -12.55 27.70
C TYR A 41 13.00 -11.10 27.28
N ASN A 42 14.00 -10.48 26.62
CA ASN A 42 13.92 -9.08 26.20
C ASN A 42 12.85 -8.85 25.13
N THR A 43 12.70 -9.78 24.18
CA THR A 43 11.65 -9.73 23.17
C THR A 43 10.27 -9.84 23.80
N LEU A 44 10.05 -10.80 24.72
CA LEU A 44 8.79 -10.96 25.42
C LEU A 44 8.48 -9.71 26.27
N LYS A 45 9.45 -9.22 27.03
CA LYS A 45 9.32 -7.99 27.83
C LYS A 45 8.87 -6.81 26.96
N LYS A 46 9.51 -6.60 25.81
CA LYS A 46 9.18 -5.46 24.95
C LYS A 46 7.83 -5.61 24.25
N LEU A 47 7.48 -6.83 23.85
CA LEU A 47 6.17 -7.12 23.27
C LEU A 47 5.05 -6.84 24.28
N VAL A 48 5.15 -7.40 25.49
CA VAL A 48 4.11 -7.24 26.52
C VAL A 48 4.01 -5.77 26.96
N ASP A 49 5.14 -5.06 27.10
CA ASP A 49 5.16 -3.60 27.37
C ASP A 49 4.33 -2.81 26.35
N HIS A 50 4.46 -3.14 25.07
CA HIS A 50 3.67 -2.50 24.02
C HIS A 50 2.19 -2.89 24.08
N LEU A 51 1.86 -4.12 24.45
CA LEU A 51 0.46 -4.52 24.61
C LEU A 51 -0.22 -3.83 25.80
N VAL A 52 0.53 -3.56 26.89
CA VAL A 52 0.07 -2.71 27.98
C VAL A 52 -0.22 -1.29 27.45
N GLU A 53 0.68 -0.72 26.64
CA GLU A 53 0.46 0.61 26.01
C GLU A 53 -0.78 0.65 25.11
N VAL A 54 -1.00 -0.40 24.32
CA VAL A 54 -2.22 -0.52 23.50
C VAL A 54 -3.46 -0.57 24.41
N ASN A 55 -3.42 -1.33 25.50
CA ASN A 55 -4.52 -1.39 26.45
C ASN A 55 -4.77 -0.07 27.18
N ASP A 56 -3.74 0.73 27.48
CA ASP A 56 -3.91 2.04 28.12
C ASP A 56 -4.73 3.02 27.25
N HIS A 57 -4.79 2.77 25.94
CA HIS A 57 -5.60 3.52 24.97
C HIS A 57 -6.90 2.79 24.60
N GLU A 58 -7.38 1.86 25.43
CA GLU A 58 -8.59 1.07 25.18
C GLU A 58 -9.80 1.95 24.84
N THR A 59 -9.92 3.14 25.45
CA THR A 59 -11.02 4.08 25.16
C THR A 59 -11.08 4.51 23.70
N ASP A 60 -9.93 4.60 23.03
CA ASP A 60 -9.82 5.07 21.64
C ASP A 60 -9.72 3.91 20.66
N ASN A 61 -8.91 2.89 20.97
CA ASN A 61 -8.63 1.78 20.06
C ASN A 61 -9.52 0.53 20.29
N ARG A 62 -10.31 0.50 21.38
CA ARG A 62 -11.20 -0.60 21.79
C ARG A 62 -10.50 -1.94 22.04
N ALA A 63 -9.19 -1.91 22.27
CA ALA A 63 -8.37 -3.10 22.49
C ALA A 63 -8.24 -3.41 23.98
N SER A 64 -9.28 -4.02 24.55
CA SER A 64 -9.25 -4.52 25.93
C SER A 64 -8.20 -5.63 26.12
N VAL A 65 -7.74 -5.83 27.35
CA VAL A 65 -6.85 -6.94 27.73
C VAL A 65 -7.39 -8.28 27.23
N ASP A 66 -8.70 -8.54 27.35
CA ASP A 66 -9.33 -9.77 26.88
C ASP A 66 -9.20 -9.95 25.36
N ASN A 67 -9.36 -8.87 24.59
CA ASN A 67 -9.21 -8.90 23.14
C ASN A 67 -7.74 -9.15 22.76
N LEU A 68 -6.82 -8.46 23.42
CA LEU A 68 -5.38 -8.62 23.21
C LEU A 68 -4.93 -10.05 23.55
N ALA A 69 -5.35 -10.59 24.68
CA ALA A 69 -5.01 -11.95 25.12
C ALA A 69 -5.51 -13.02 24.14
N ARG A 70 -6.73 -12.87 23.61
CA ARG A 70 -7.31 -13.80 22.61
C ARG A 70 -6.54 -13.82 21.30
N VAL A 71 -6.04 -12.67 20.86
CA VAL A 71 -5.29 -12.54 19.59
C VAL A 71 -3.83 -12.98 19.77
N PHE A 72 -3.17 -12.49 20.82
CA PHE A 72 -1.73 -12.69 21.00
C PHE A 72 -1.37 -14.00 21.71
N GLY A 73 -2.22 -14.54 22.59
CA GLY A 73 -1.93 -15.80 23.29
C GLY A 73 -1.60 -16.94 22.33
N PRO A 74 -2.48 -17.31 21.38
CA PRO A 74 -2.19 -18.38 20.43
C PRO A 74 -1.01 -18.04 19.50
N THR A 75 -0.85 -16.78 19.13
CA THR A 75 0.19 -16.31 18.20
C THR A 75 1.59 -16.41 18.79
N ILE A 76 1.74 -16.16 20.09
CA ILE A 76 3.04 -16.16 20.79
C ILE A 76 3.41 -17.54 21.32
N PHE A 77 2.43 -18.34 21.80
CA PHE A 77 2.71 -19.60 22.48
C PHE A 77 2.57 -20.86 21.61
N SER A 78 2.09 -20.76 20.36
CA SER A 78 1.97 -21.94 19.48
C SER A 78 3.31 -22.28 18.82
N VAL A 79 3.89 -23.42 19.20
CA VAL A 79 5.03 -24.04 18.49
C VAL A 79 4.60 -25.41 17.96
N ASP A 80 4.86 -25.67 16.67
CA ASP A 80 4.65 -26.90 15.87
C ASP A 80 3.50 -27.87 16.27
N LYS A 81 2.43 -27.85 15.47
CA LYS A 81 1.18 -28.61 15.64
C LYS A 81 1.23 -30.06 15.13
N SER A 82 2.41 -30.67 14.98
CA SER A 82 2.55 -31.86 14.13
C SER A 82 1.88 -33.13 14.66
N ASN A 83 1.47 -33.22 15.94
CA ASN A 83 0.93 -34.46 16.53
C ASN A 83 -0.23 -34.29 17.55
N GLU A 84 -1.01 -33.21 17.53
CA GLU A 84 -2.00 -32.94 18.59
C GLU A 84 -3.47 -33.17 18.19
N THR A 85 -4.26 -33.79 19.09
CA THR A 85 -5.70 -33.99 18.89
C THR A 85 -6.51 -32.71 19.13
N PRO A 86 -7.68 -32.51 18.49
CA PRO A 86 -8.45 -31.26 18.57
C PRO A 86 -8.84 -30.82 19.99
N SER A 87 -9.15 -31.76 20.89
CA SER A 87 -9.46 -31.46 22.29
C SER A 87 -8.24 -30.97 23.09
N CYS A 88 -7.05 -31.49 22.78
CA CYS A 88 -5.79 -31.02 23.37
C CYS A 88 -5.49 -29.58 22.94
N VAL A 89 -5.70 -29.26 21.65
CA VAL A 89 -5.49 -27.92 21.08
C VAL A 89 -6.41 -26.86 21.68
N PHE A 90 -7.68 -27.19 21.95
CA PHE A 90 -8.63 -26.24 22.54
C PHE A 90 -8.28 -25.90 24.01
N SER A 91 -7.91 -26.90 24.80
CA SER A 91 -7.49 -26.70 26.20
C SER A 91 -6.20 -25.87 26.32
N LYS A 92 -5.24 -26.08 25.41
CA LYS A 92 -4.00 -25.30 25.35
C LYS A 92 -4.24 -23.86 24.93
N THR A 93 -5.11 -23.63 23.95
CA THR A 93 -5.50 -22.27 23.53
C THR A 93 -6.05 -21.46 24.70
N GLY A 94 -6.94 -22.05 25.52
CA GLY A 94 -7.49 -21.38 26.70
C GLY A 94 -6.41 -21.00 27.72
N LEU A 95 -5.46 -21.89 27.98
CA LEU A 95 -4.31 -21.62 28.86
C LEU A 95 -3.41 -20.51 28.30
N GLN A 96 -3.10 -20.54 27.01
CA GLN A 96 -2.27 -19.52 26.35
C GLN A 96 -2.89 -18.12 26.43
N ILE A 97 -4.22 -18.03 26.25
CA ILE A 97 -4.96 -16.78 26.40
C ILE A 97 -4.89 -16.31 27.86
N SER A 98 -5.11 -17.20 28.83
CA SER A 98 -5.01 -16.84 30.25
C SER A 98 -3.62 -16.35 30.63
N VAL A 99 -2.57 -17.04 30.18
CA VAL A 99 -1.18 -16.62 30.42
C VAL A 99 -0.94 -15.25 29.80
N MET A 100 -1.36 -15.02 28.55
CA MET A 100 -1.19 -13.73 27.89
C MET A 100 -1.90 -12.59 28.62
N ARG A 101 -3.11 -12.83 29.12
CA ARG A 101 -3.84 -11.86 29.96
C ARG A 101 -3.06 -11.53 31.22
N ASP A 102 -2.60 -12.56 31.94
CA ASP A 102 -1.84 -12.38 33.18
C ASP A 102 -0.53 -11.62 32.93
N LEU A 103 0.15 -11.88 31.80
CA LEU A 103 1.37 -11.15 31.42
C LEU A 103 1.12 -9.65 31.22
N ILE A 104 -0.03 -9.28 30.63
CA ILE A 104 -0.40 -7.87 30.41
C ILE A 104 -0.80 -7.23 31.74
N GLU A 105 -1.69 -7.86 32.51
CA GLU A 105 -2.21 -7.29 33.76
C GLU A 105 -1.14 -7.16 34.85
N LEU A 106 -0.22 -8.13 34.94
CA LEU A 106 0.82 -8.20 35.97
C LEU A 106 2.20 -7.79 35.44
N PHE A 107 2.25 -7.09 34.30
CA PHE A 107 3.51 -6.76 33.60
C PHE A 107 4.56 -6.11 34.51
N HIS A 108 4.16 -5.12 35.30
CA HIS A 108 5.06 -4.35 36.17
C HIS A 108 5.71 -5.22 37.24
N ASP A 109 4.93 -6.11 37.84
CA ASP A 109 5.41 -7.05 38.85
C ASP A 109 6.28 -8.12 38.19
N ILE A 110 5.83 -8.73 37.09
CA ILE A 110 6.55 -9.83 36.41
C ILE A 110 7.92 -9.37 35.90
N PHE A 111 8.00 -8.20 35.25
CA PHE A 111 9.23 -7.71 34.60
C PHE A 111 10.03 -6.69 35.43
N GLU A 112 9.60 -6.45 36.68
CA GLU A 112 10.20 -5.50 37.63
C GLU A 112 10.36 -4.11 36.99
N VAL A 113 9.27 -3.62 36.38
CA VAL A 113 9.21 -2.33 35.70
C VAL A 113 8.39 -1.35 36.54
N PRO A 114 8.94 -0.20 36.96
CA PRO A 114 8.18 0.79 37.71
C PRO A 114 6.93 1.26 36.94
N HIS A 115 5.79 1.41 37.62
CA HIS A 115 4.55 1.91 37.01
C HIS A 115 4.71 3.31 36.39
N ASN A 116 5.57 4.13 36.97
CA ASN A 116 5.87 5.48 36.51
C ASN A 116 7.02 5.54 35.48
N LYS A 117 7.56 4.39 35.03
CA LYS A 117 8.68 4.36 34.08
C LYS A 117 8.41 5.23 32.86
N ARG A 118 7.18 5.26 32.35
CA ARG A 118 6.82 6.07 31.17
C ARG A 118 6.81 7.57 31.45
N ALA A 119 6.36 8.00 32.64
CA ALA A 119 6.45 9.41 33.03
C ALA A 119 7.91 9.86 33.14
N ILE A 120 8.79 8.95 33.58
CA ILE A 120 10.24 9.16 33.64
C ILE A 120 10.83 9.19 32.22
N ASP A 121 10.53 8.19 31.37
CA ASP A 121 11.00 8.10 29.99
C ASP A 121 10.55 9.32 29.15
N VAL A 122 9.32 9.81 29.37
CA VAL A 122 8.78 11.01 28.70
C VAL A 122 9.46 12.28 29.22
N ALA A 123 9.70 12.40 30.53
CA ALA A 123 10.43 13.53 31.10
C ALA A 123 11.88 13.58 30.60
N GLU A 124 12.58 12.44 30.61
CA GLU A 124 13.95 12.31 30.08
C GLU A 124 14.02 12.56 28.56
N ALA A 125 13.01 12.12 27.80
CA ALA A 125 12.90 12.39 26.37
C ALA A 125 12.62 13.88 26.06
N PHE A 126 11.85 14.56 26.93
CA PHE A 126 11.59 16.00 26.82
C PHE A 126 12.84 16.84 27.08
N GLU A 127 13.67 16.45 28.05
CA GLU A 127 14.94 17.12 28.35
C GLU A 127 16.00 16.90 27.24
N THR A 128 15.94 15.77 26.52
CA THR A 128 17.02 15.39 25.60
C THR A 128 16.82 15.87 24.15
N LYS A 129 15.61 16.17 23.66
CA LYS A 129 15.42 16.57 22.24
C LYS A 129 14.26 17.55 21.98
N CYS A 130 14.57 18.86 21.98
CA CYS A 130 13.87 19.84 21.15
C CYS A 130 14.27 19.64 19.67
N ALA A 131 13.71 18.62 19.03
CA ALA A 131 13.58 18.59 17.58
C ALA A 131 12.17 18.09 17.29
N ILE A 132 11.32 19.02 16.85
CA ILE A 132 10.00 18.71 16.30
C ILE A 132 10.26 17.69 15.18
N LYS A 133 10.00 16.40 15.45
CA LYS A 133 9.93 15.42 14.37
C LYS A 133 8.76 15.87 13.49
N PRO A 134 8.94 16.05 12.17
CA PRO A 134 7.82 16.32 11.30
C PRO A 134 6.78 15.23 11.53
N ILE A 135 5.54 15.64 11.81
CA ILE A 135 4.39 14.75 11.82
C ILE A 135 4.44 14.01 10.47
N ALA A 136 4.34 12.67 10.50
CA ALA A 136 4.38 11.89 9.28
C ALA A 136 3.15 12.22 8.42
N GLU A 137 3.28 13.17 7.51
CA GLU A 137 2.30 13.44 6.47
C GLU A 137 2.46 12.39 5.37
N GLY A 138 1.53 11.43 5.33
CA GLY A 138 1.44 10.44 4.26
C GLY A 138 1.64 9.00 4.69
N PHE A 139 1.18 8.08 3.85
CA PHE A 139 1.38 6.65 4.01
C PHE A 139 2.71 6.24 3.36
N LEU A 140 3.36 5.22 3.90
CA LEU A 140 4.49 4.62 3.21
C LEU A 140 3.98 3.63 2.15
N ILE A 141 4.44 3.81 0.91
CA ILE A 141 4.09 2.95 -0.22
C ILE A 141 5.35 2.24 -0.71
N SER A 142 5.24 0.93 -0.89
CA SER A 142 6.32 0.10 -1.40
C SER A 142 6.44 0.21 -2.92
N ILE A 143 7.66 0.51 -3.39
CA ILE A 143 8.04 0.58 -4.79
C ILE A 143 8.98 -0.59 -5.09
N HIS A 144 8.62 -1.41 -6.08
CA HIS A 144 9.40 -2.58 -6.48
C HIS A 144 10.58 -2.19 -7.37
N LEU A 145 11.71 -2.90 -7.27
CA LEU A 145 12.90 -2.67 -8.07
C LEU A 145 12.97 -3.66 -9.24
N ASN A 146 12.99 -3.15 -10.47
CA ASN A 146 13.08 -3.88 -11.74
C ASN A 146 11.92 -4.87 -12.02
N SER A 147 11.57 -5.73 -11.06
CA SER A 147 10.57 -6.77 -11.18
C SER A 147 9.77 -6.95 -9.87
N LYS A 148 8.69 -7.74 -9.92
CA LYS A 148 7.89 -8.07 -8.73
C LYS A 148 8.48 -9.29 -8.01
N ASP A 149 9.63 -9.10 -7.37
CA ASP A 149 10.45 -10.15 -6.73
C ASP A 149 10.70 -9.90 -5.23
N ASN A 150 9.80 -9.18 -4.57
CA ASN A 150 9.91 -8.73 -3.17
C ASN A 150 11.08 -7.78 -2.87
N GLN A 151 11.88 -7.36 -3.87
CA GLN A 151 12.81 -6.25 -3.69
C GLN A 151 12.02 -4.95 -3.80
N CYS A 152 11.78 -4.30 -2.67
CA CYS A 152 11.08 -3.02 -2.62
C CYS A 152 11.77 -2.02 -1.70
N PHE A 153 11.43 -0.75 -1.87
CA PHE A 153 11.74 0.32 -0.92
C PHE A 153 10.49 1.15 -0.67
N ASN A 154 10.39 1.72 0.52
CA ASN A 154 9.22 2.50 0.92
C ASN A 154 9.48 3.99 0.67
N VAL A 155 8.48 4.67 0.12
CA VAL A 155 8.48 6.13 -0.09
C VAL A 155 7.26 6.76 0.55
N GLN A 156 7.35 8.05 0.86
CA GLN A 156 6.18 8.83 1.27
C GLN A 156 5.21 8.95 0.11
N SER A 157 3.93 8.71 0.38
CA SER A 157 2.90 8.72 -0.65
C SER A 157 2.65 10.12 -1.24
N THR A 158 3.10 11.17 -0.55
CA THR A 158 3.08 12.56 -1.03
C THR A 158 4.10 12.86 -2.14
N TYR A 159 5.09 11.98 -2.36
CA TYR A 159 6.11 12.21 -3.38
C TYR A 159 5.54 12.14 -4.80
N THR A 160 6.11 12.93 -5.71
CA THR A 160 5.90 12.78 -7.15
C THR A 160 6.76 11.65 -7.72
N ALA A 161 6.43 11.20 -8.93
CA ALA A 161 7.24 10.18 -9.58
C ALA A 161 8.70 10.62 -9.79
N GLU A 162 8.92 11.88 -10.18
CA GLU A 162 10.24 12.48 -10.32
C GLU A 162 11.05 12.43 -9.01
N GLN A 163 10.44 12.83 -7.89
CA GLN A 163 11.09 12.81 -6.57
C GLN A 163 11.49 11.40 -6.14
N VAL A 164 10.67 10.39 -6.43
CA VAL A 164 11.01 8.99 -6.12
C VAL A 164 12.17 8.49 -6.98
N VAL A 165 12.18 8.83 -8.28
CA VAL A 165 13.29 8.49 -9.18
C VAL A 165 14.57 9.16 -8.70
N GLU A 166 14.55 10.45 -8.37
CA GLU A 166 15.70 11.20 -7.87
C GLU A 166 16.24 10.58 -6.56
N TYR A 167 15.37 10.40 -5.57
CA TYR A 167 15.69 9.80 -4.26
C TYR A 167 16.43 8.47 -4.38
N LYS A 168 16.00 7.62 -5.32
CA LYS A 168 16.59 6.29 -5.50
C LYS A 168 17.77 6.29 -6.46
N SER A 169 17.78 7.17 -7.46
CA SER A 169 18.88 7.30 -8.42
C SER A 169 20.18 7.70 -7.73
N ASP A 170 20.14 8.59 -6.76
CA ASP A 170 21.33 9.01 -6.00
C ASP A 170 21.94 7.85 -5.19
N LYS A 171 21.08 6.94 -4.70
CA LYS A 171 21.51 5.73 -3.99
C LYS A 171 21.95 4.59 -4.91
N LEU A 172 21.57 4.62 -6.19
CA LEU A 172 21.96 3.63 -7.19
C LEU A 172 23.27 4.04 -7.89
N LYS A 173 23.50 5.33 -8.12
CA LYS A 173 24.74 5.88 -8.68
C LYS A 173 25.96 5.59 -7.80
N SER A 174 25.78 5.55 -6.48
CA SER A 174 26.86 5.19 -5.54
C SER A 174 27.23 3.70 -5.55
N ALA A 175 26.41 2.84 -6.16
CA ALA A 175 26.67 1.41 -6.29
C ALA A 175 27.23 1.01 -7.67
N HIS A 176 26.96 1.81 -8.71
CA HIS A 176 27.38 1.54 -10.09
C HIS A 176 27.78 2.86 -10.78
N GLU A 177 29.09 3.13 -10.85
CA GLU A 177 29.63 4.24 -11.63
C GLU A 177 29.28 4.07 -13.12
N ASN A 178 28.69 5.12 -13.73
CA ASN A 178 28.76 5.44 -15.17
C ASN A 178 28.02 4.58 -16.24
N ASP A 179 26.85 3.98 -15.97
CA ASP A 179 26.09 3.31 -17.06
C ASP A 179 25.07 4.21 -17.80
N GLY A 180 24.98 5.51 -17.51
CA GLY A 180 24.08 6.45 -18.21
C GLY A 180 22.59 6.10 -18.21
N ASN A 181 22.18 5.10 -17.42
CA ASN A 181 20.81 4.59 -17.43
C ASN A 181 19.84 5.62 -16.87
N VAL A 182 18.82 5.95 -17.67
CA VAL A 182 17.65 6.69 -17.22
C VAL A 182 16.66 5.71 -16.60
N TYR A 183 16.12 6.05 -15.43
CA TYR A 183 15.11 5.25 -14.74
C TYR A 183 13.76 5.97 -14.78
N GLY A 184 12.69 5.19 -14.75
CA GLY A 184 11.33 5.68 -14.69
C GLY A 184 10.49 4.87 -13.71
N LEU A 185 9.41 5.48 -13.22
CA LEU A 185 8.41 4.78 -12.44
C LEU A 185 7.27 4.28 -13.32
N TYR A 186 6.85 3.06 -13.08
CA TYR A 186 5.84 2.38 -13.87
C TYR A 186 4.72 1.87 -12.98
N GLU A 187 3.49 2.14 -13.39
CA GLU A 187 2.31 1.50 -12.81
C GLU A 187 2.04 0.22 -13.60
N VAL A 188 2.02 -0.91 -12.90
CA VAL A 188 1.66 -2.21 -13.45
C VAL A 188 0.33 -2.63 -12.86
N ALA A 189 -0.57 -3.09 -13.73
CA ALA A 189 -1.93 -3.45 -13.41
C ALA A 189 -2.37 -4.71 -14.17
N LYS A 190 -3.53 -5.26 -13.82
CA LYS A 190 -4.09 -6.47 -14.45
C LYS A 190 -3.11 -7.63 -14.50
N TYR A 191 -2.55 -7.94 -13.33
CA TYR A 191 -1.59 -9.02 -13.12
C TYR A 191 -0.39 -8.97 -14.08
N GLY A 192 0.12 -7.78 -14.38
CA GLY A 192 1.24 -7.60 -15.30
C GLY A 192 0.85 -7.46 -16.78
N SER A 193 -0.43 -7.59 -17.13
CA SER A 193 -0.88 -7.47 -18.52
C SER A 193 -0.94 -6.01 -19.01
N LEU A 194 -1.02 -5.05 -18.08
CA LEU A 194 -1.07 -3.63 -18.36
C LEU A 194 0.08 -2.93 -17.65
N GLU A 195 0.79 -2.08 -18.37
CA GLU A 195 1.88 -1.28 -17.81
C GLU A 195 1.88 0.13 -18.43
N ARG A 196 2.16 1.15 -17.61
CA ARG A 196 2.39 2.51 -18.10
C ARG A 196 3.54 3.18 -17.35
N ARG A 197 4.25 4.07 -18.05
CA ARG A 197 5.13 5.06 -17.41
C ARG A 197 4.25 6.05 -16.65
N ILE A 198 4.52 6.28 -15.37
CA ILE A 198 3.83 7.28 -14.53
C ILE A 198 4.29 8.69 -14.96
N GLY A 199 3.44 9.70 -14.91
CA GLY A 199 3.86 11.08 -15.24
C GLY A 199 4.77 11.66 -14.16
N ASP A 200 5.78 12.44 -14.52
CA ASP A 200 6.80 12.91 -13.58
C ASP A 200 6.22 13.76 -12.43
N ARG A 201 5.13 14.49 -12.71
CA ARG A 201 4.39 15.30 -11.71
C ARG A 201 3.29 14.53 -10.97
N GLU A 202 2.97 13.32 -11.39
CA GLU A 202 1.93 12.50 -10.78
C GLU A 202 2.39 12.07 -9.38
N THR A 203 1.56 12.28 -8.36
CA THR A 203 1.88 11.88 -6.98
C THR A 203 1.52 10.42 -6.74
N ILE A 204 2.28 9.74 -5.88
CA ILE A 204 1.97 8.36 -5.51
C ILE A 204 0.59 8.25 -4.83
N ASN A 205 0.18 9.27 -4.07
CA ASN A 205 -1.16 9.42 -3.48
C ASN A 205 -2.27 9.34 -4.54
N SER A 206 -2.17 10.12 -5.62
CA SER A 206 -3.18 10.16 -6.68
C SER A 206 -3.36 8.82 -7.39
N ILE A 207 -2.35 7.94 -7.31
CA ILE A 207 -2.37 6.59 -7.87
C ILE A 207 -2.91 5.62 -6.82
N ALA A 208 -2.22 5.47 -5.70
CA ALA A 208 -2.47 4.39 -4.76
C ALA A 208 -3.62 4.65 -3.80
N LEU A 209 -3.81 5.89 -3.34
CA LEU A 209 -4.83 6.23 -2.34
C LEU A 209 -6.13 6.75 -2.96
N GLU A 210 -6.05 7.29 -4.17
CA GLU A 210 -7.25 7.76 -4.89
C GLU A 210 -7.69 6.72 -5.93
N ARG A 211 -6.88 6.51 -6.97
CA ARG A 211 -7.27 5.71 -8.13
C ARG A 211 -7.40 4.22 -7.83
N TRP A 212 -6.40 3.60 -7.21
CA TRP A 212 -6.45 2.17 -6.90
C TRP A 212 -7.58 1.82 -5.92
N ILE A 213 -7.86 2.70 -4.95
CA ILE A 213 -9.00 2.55 -4.05
C ILE A 213 -10.31 2.63 -4.81
N THR A 214 -10.48 3.67 -5.64
CA THR A 214 -11.67 3.82 -6.51
C THR A 214 -11.87 2.61 -7.43
N TRP A 215 -10.77 2.06 -7.93
CA TRP A 215 -10.76 0.91 -8.83
C TRP A 215 -10.88 -0.44 -8.14
N ASN A 216 -10.69 -0.50 -6.82
CA ASN A 216 -10.45 -1.75 -6.07
C ASN A 216 -9.33 -2.59 -6.71
N ALA A 217 -8.23 -1.95 -7.07
CA ALA A 217 -7.11 -2.54 -7.80
C ALA A 217 -6.15 -3.29 -6.86
N LYS A 218 -6.52 -4.51 -6.46
CA LYS A 218 -5.72 -5.35 -5.54
C LYS A 218 -4.43 -5.93 -6.15
N ASP A 219 -4.33 -5.87 -7.46
CA ASP A 219 -3.26 -6.49 -8.25
C ASP A 219 -2.25 -5.47 -8.78
N ALA A 220 -2.53 -4.18 -8.61
CA ALA A 220 -1.68 -3.10 -9.08
C ALA A 220 -0.47 -2.88 -8.16
N TYR A 221 0.64 -2.44 -8.75
CA TYR A 221 1.88 -2.13 -8.04
C TYR A 221 2.72 -1.13 -8.85
N ILE A 222 3.69 -0.51 -8.19
CA ILE A 222 4.62 0.45 -8.83
C ILE A 222 6.02 -0.17 -8.92
N LEU A 223 6.66 -0.03 -10.08
CA LEU A 223 8.02 -0.45 -10.36
C LEU A 223 8.93 0.75 -10.63
N LEU A 224 10.13 0.74 -10.07
CA LEU A 224 11.26 1.52 -10.57
C LEU A 224 12.11 0.60 -11.46
N LYS A 225 12.27 0.95 -12.73
CA LYS A 225 13.08 0.19 -13.68
C LYS A 225 13.73 1.11 -14.71
N LYS A 226 14.70 0.56 -15.47
CA LYS A 226 15.31 1.28 -16.61
C LYS A 226 14.24 1.73 -17.59
N GLU A 227 14.40 2.93 -18.13
CA GLU A 227 13.43 3.55 -19.03
C GLU A 227 13.27 2.68 -20.30
N SER A 228 12.10 2.06 -20.41
CA SER A 228 11.70 1.20 -21.53
C SER A 228 10.76 1.91 -22.50
N PHE A 229 10.21 3.05 -22.09
CA PHE A 229 9.30 3.87 -22.89
C PHE A 229 9.86 5.29 -23.00
N PHE A 230 10.35 5.65 -24.18
CA PHE A 230 10.78 7.02 -24.45
C PHE A 230 9.55 7.86 -24.79
N PHE A 231 8.99 8.55 -23.80
CA PHE A 231 8.09 9.66 -24.09
C PHE A 231 8.86 10.68 -24.94
N ASN A 232 8.41 10.89 -26.17
CA ASN A 232 9.04 11.81 -27.10
C ASN A 232 8.00 12.84 -27.55
N PRO A 233 7.94 14.02 -26.91
CA PRO A 233 6.98 15.06 -27.28
C PRO A 233 7.21 15.60 -28.70
N GLY A 234 8.38 15.39 -29.29
CA GLY A 234 8.68 15.72 -30.68
C GLY A 234 8.13 14.71 -31.71
N ASN A 235 7.70 13.52 -31.27
CA ASN A 235 7.16 12.47 -32.14
C ASN A 235 5.71 12.14 -31.77
N THR A 236 4.81 13.07 -32.06
CA THR A 236 3.38 12.98 -31.74
C THR A 236 2.54 12.88 -33.00
N ARG A 237 1.41 12.18 -32.92
CA ARG A 237 0.36 12.19 -33.95
C ARG A 237 -1.00 12.25 -33.28
N PRO A 238 -1.71 13.41 -33.30
CA PRO A 238 -2.98 13.59 -32.59
C PRO A 238 -4.18 12.90 -33.28
N PHE A 239 -3.91 11.90 -34.12
CA PHE A 239 -4.91 11.11 -34.82
C PHE A 239 -4.41 9.68 -35.03
N ALA A 240 -5.28 8.71 -34.77
CA ALA A 240 -5.06 7.29 -34.99
C ALA A 240 -6.11 6.75 -35.95
N GLU A 241 -5.69 6.28 -37.12
CA GLU A 241 -6.58 5.83 -38.18
C GLU A 241 -6.46 4.32 -38.41
N ASN A 242 -7.48 3.73 -39.02
CA ASN A 242 -7.51 2.28 -39.28
C ASN A 242 -7.30 1.42 -38.03
N ILE A 243 -7.69 1.88 -36.84
CA ILE A 243 -7.54 1.10 -35.61
C ILE A 243 -8.73 0.16 -35.37
N LYS A 244 -8.57 -0.71 -34.38
CA LYS A 244 -9.63 -1.53 -33.81
C LYS A 244 -9.82 -1.15 -32.34
N ILE A 245 -11.05 -0.86 -31.92
CA ILE A 245 -11.36 -0.54 -30.52
C ILE A 245 -12.37 -1.52 -29.93
N CYS A 246 -12.14 -1.94 -28.69
CA CYS A 246 -13.00 -2.82 -27.92
C CYS A 246 -13.40 -2.16 -26.60
N GLU A 247 -14.68 -2.24 -26.25
CA GLU A 247 -15.25 -1.60 -25.07
C GLU A 247 -15.00 -2.40 -23.78
N PRO A 248 -15.09 -1.76 -22.59
CA PRO A 248 -15.09 -2.47 -21.31
C PRO A 248 -16.17 -3.56 -21.28
N GLY A 249 -15.82 -4.73 -20.76
CA GLY A 249 -16.72 -5.90 -20.69
C GLY A 249 -16.85 -6.70 -22.00
N SER A 250 -16.30 -6.20 -23.12
CA SER A 250 -16.40 -6.84 -24.43
C SER A 250 -15.09 -7.50 -24.87
N LYS A 251 -15.21 -8.48 -25.77
CA LYS A 251 -14.13 -9.06 -26.58
C LYS A 251 -14.20 -8.66 -28.05
N ASN A 252 -15.26 -7.97 -28.46
CA ASN A 252 -15.55 -7.65 -29.85
C ASN A 252 -14.93 -6.30 -30.24
N PHE A 253 -13.95 -6.34 -31.14
CA PHE A 253 -13.31 -5.17 -31.70
C PHE A 253 -14.09 -4.61 -32.89
N LYS A 254 -14.25 -3.28 -32.93
CA LYS A 254 -14.87 -2.55 -34.04
C LYS A 254 -13.83 -1.66 -34.71
N SER A 255 -13.95 -1.50 -36.03
CA SER A 255 -13.11 -0.54 -36.77
C SER A 255 -13.43 0.89 -36.34
N ALA A 256 -12.41 1.67 -36.05
CA ALA A 256 -12.56 3.04 -35.59
C ALA A 256 -11.40 3.94 -36.05
N GLN A 257 -11.51 5.21 -35.69
CA GLN A 257 -10.45 6.21 -35.71
C GLN A 257 -10.53 7.01 -34.41
N LEU A 258 -9.40 7.48 -33.89
CA LEU A 258 -9.35 8.40 -32.75
C LEU A 258 -8.72 9.73 -33.17
N ARG A 259 -9.18 10.82 -32.58
CA ARG A 259 -8.61 12.17 -32.75
C ARG A 259 -8.53 12.88 -31.42
N ILE A 260 -7.48 13.66 -31.23
CA ILE A 260 -7.37 14.62 -30.13
C ILE A 260 -7.89 15.97 -30.62
N GLU A 261 -8.94 16.48 -29.99
CA GLU A 261 -9.51 17.79 -30.30
C GLU A 261 -9.11 18.80 -29.22
N ASN A 262 -8.57 19.94 -29.68
CA ASN A 262 -8.15 21.08 -28.84
C ASN A 262 -7.21 20.73 -27.68
N GLY A 263 -6.46 19.61 -27.80
CA GLY A 263 -5.58 19.10 -26.74
C GLY A 263 -6.30 18.70 -25.45
N LYS A 264 -7.63 18.54 -25.46
CA LYS A 264 -8.43 18.29 -24.26
C LYS A 264 -9.30 17.05 -24.35
N LYS A 265 -9.70 16.67 -25.56
CA LYS A 265 -10.70 15.63 -25.78
C LYS A 265 -10.18 14.57 -26.72
N ILE A 266 -10.43 13.31 -26.38
CA ILE A 266 -10.26 12.17 -27.29
C ILE A 266 -11.63 11.85 -27.88
N GLN A 267 -11.72 11.85 -29.20
CA GLN A 267 -12.95 11.55 -29.92
C GLN A 267 -12.79 10.29 -30.76
N GLN A 268 -13.77 9.40 -30.66
CA GLN A 268 -13.85 8.19 -31.48
C GLN A 268 -14.80 8.41 -32.65
N TYR A 269 -14.35 8.04 -33.84
CA TYR A 269 -15.14 8.02 -35.07
C TYR A 269 -15.20 6.60 -35.65
N PRO A 270 -16.23 6.27 -36.45
CA PRO A 270 -16.23 5.04 -37.24
C PRO A 270 -15.14 5.11 -38.31
N LYS A 271 -14.74 3.95 -38.85
CA LYS A 271 -13.85 3.91 -40.02
C LYS A 271 -14.57 4.49 -41.26
N GLY A 272 -14.01 5.53 -41.86
CA GLY A 272 -14.51 6.14 -43.11
C GLY A 272 -14.36 7.66 -43.15
N GLU A 273 -14.74 8.29 -44.27
CA GLU A 273 -14.48 9.72 -44.54
C GLU A 273 -15.45 10.68 -43.82
N LYS A 274 -16.62 10.21 -43.37
CA LYS A 274 -17.64 11.07 -42.73
C LYS A 274 -17.32 11.31 -41.25
N LEU A 275 -16.42 12.24 -41.00
CA LEU A 275 -15.97 12.70 -39.67
C LEU A 275 -16.86 13.78 -39.03
N HIS A 276 -18.13 13.86 -39.41
CA HIS A 276 -18.99 14.97 -38.99
C HIS A 276 -19.44 14.90 -37.51
N LYS A 277 -19.50 13.71 -36.92
CA LYS A 277 -19.91 13.54 -35.51
C LYS A 277 -19.18 12.39 -34.82
N PRO A 278 -18.56 12.61 -33.64
CA PRO A 278 -17.93 11.55 -32.88
C PRO A 278 -18.98 10.58 -32.31
N GLN A 279 -18.66 9.28 -32.30
CA GLN A 279 -19.43 8.23 -31.63
C GLN A 279 -19.27 8.29 -30.12
N ARG A 280 -18.06 8.66 -29.65
CA ARG A 280 -17.71 8.79 -28.24
C ARG A 280 -16.70 9.90 -28.06
N GLU A 281 -16.70 10.47 -26.87
CA GLU A 281 -15.78 11.51 -26.46
C GLU A 281 -15.34 11.26 -25.01
N TRP A 282 -14.07 11.52 -24.71
CA TRP A 282 -13.51 11.46 -23.37
C TRP A 282 -12.62 12.67 -23.11
N ASN A 283 -12.65 13.18 -21.88
CA ASN A 283 -11.66 14.15 -21.43
C ASN A 283 -10.31 13.43 -21.28
N ILE A 284 -9.25 13.99 -21.87
CA ILE A 284 -7.88 13.45 -21.83
C ILE A 284 -7.41 13.28 -20.38
N GLU A 285 -7.69 14.26 -19.52
CA GLU A 285 -7.26 14.26 -18.12
C GLU A 285 -7.96 13.18 -17.29
N GLU A 286 -9.08 12.65 -17.76
CA GLU A 286 -9.83 11.56 -17.12
C GLU A 286 -9.38 10.17 -17.59
N THR A 287 -8.45 10.09 -18.55
CA THR A 287 -8.01 8.83 -19.14
C THR A 287 -6.64 8.41 -18.60
N VAL A 288 -6.50 7.13 -18.25
CA VAL A 288 -5.23 6.53 -17.81
C VAL A 288 -4.86 5.46 -18.83
N TRP A 289 -3.78 5.68 -19.58
CA TRP A 289 -3.37 4.84 -20.71
C TRP A 289 -2.26 3.88 -20.31
N PHE A 290 -2.45 2.61 -20.68
CA PHE A 290 -1.50 1.51 -20.47
C PHE A 290 -1.11 0.89 -21.81
N THR A 291 0.14 0.49 -21.95
CA THR A 291 0.55 -0.45 -22.99
C THR A 291 0.03 -1.84 -22.64
N GLY A 292 -0.44 -2.56 -23.67
CA GLY A 292 -0.97 -3.91 -23.52
C GLY A 292 -2.49 -3.98 -23.41
N ASN A 293 -2.96 -5.20 -23.15
CA ASN A 293 -4.36 -5.54 -22.98
C ASN A 293 -4.50 -6.65 -21.95
N VAL A 294 -5.66 -6.70 -21.30
CA VAL A 294 -6.01 -7.81 -20.40
C VAL A 294 -5.92 -9.16 -21.12
N ALA A 295 -5.32 -10.16 -20.48
CA ALA A 295 -4.99 -11.46 -21.07
C ALA A 295 -6.19 -12.17 -21.74
N ASP A 296 -7.39 -12.04 -21.18
CA ASP A 296 -8.62 -12.65 -21.72
C ASP A 296 -9.16 -11.99 -23.00
N ARG A 297 -8.57 -10.88 -23.44
CA ARG A 297 -8.95 -10.13 -24.65
C ARG A 297 -7.92 -10.39 -25.74
N LYS A 298 -8.23 -11.28 -26.69
CA LYS A 298 -7.37 -11.49 -27.85
C LYS A 298 -7.53 -10.33 -28.84
N TYR A 299 -6.42 -9.72 -29.25
CA TYR A 299 -6.44 -8.71 -30.30
C TYR A 299 -6.63 -9.34 -31.69
N PRO A 300 -7.15 -8.59 -32.69
CA PRO A 300 -7.24 -9.07 -34.06
C PRO A 300 -5.86 -9.33 -34.68
N GLN A 301 -5.70 -10.38 -35.49
CA GLN A 301 -4.41 -10.86 -36.02
C GLN A 301 -3.54 -9.76 -36.67
N ASN A 302 -4.15 -8.85 -37.44
CA ASN A 302 -3.44 -7.76 -38.14
C ASN A 302 -3.27 -6.49 -37.29
N PHE A 303 -3.56 -6.57 -35.99
CA PHE A 303 -3.53 -5.45 -35.04
C PHE A 303 -2.85 -5.86 -33.73
N PRO A 304 -1.56 -6.27 -33.75
CA PRO A 304 -0.91 -6.86 -32.58
C PRO A 304 -0.50 -5.83 -31.51
N PHE A 305 -0.43 -4.56 -31.86
CA PHE A 305 0.04 -3.52 -30.95
C PHE A 305 -1.12 -2.92 -30.17
N THR A 306 -1.23 -3.26 -28.90
CA THR A 306 -2.37 -2.86 -28.06
C THR A 306 -2.00 -1.81 -27.01
N THR A 307 -2.97 -0.96 -26.72
CA THR A 307 -3.00 -0.10 -25.56
C THR A 307 -4.40 -0.15 -24.97
N THR A 308 -4.50 -0.01 -23.65
CA THR A 308 -5.77 0.01 -22.94
C THR A 308 -5.86 1.28 -22.13
N PHE A 309 -6.95 2.04 -22.27
CA PHE A 309 -7.22 3.15 -21.38
C PHE A 309 -8.39 2.86 -20.46
N ILE A 310 -8.25 3.30 -19.22
CA ILE A 310 -9.25 3.18 -18.16
C ILE A 310 -9.55 4.60 -17.69
N LEU A 311 -10.83 4.93 -17.53
CA LEU A 311 -11.19 6.22 -16.96
C LEU A 311 -10.85 6.26 -15.47
N LYS A 312 -10.43 7.40 -14.93
CA LYS A 312 -10.17 7.57 -13.48
C LYS A 312 -11.39 7.16 -12.66
N SER A 313 -12.60 7.51 -13.10
CA SER A 313 -13.90 7.07 -12.54
C SER A 313 -14.40 5.68 -13.04
N GLY A 314 -13.57 4.96 -13.78
CA GLY A 314 -13.98 3.80 -14.59
C GLY A 314 -14.13 2.48 -13.83
N LYS A 315 -14.76 1.51 -14.51
CA LYS A 315 -14.95 0.13 -14.01
C LYS A 315 -13.68 -0.70 -14.17
N TYR A 316 -12.69 -0.51 -13.31
CA TYR A 316 -11.46 -1.31 -13.31
C TYR A 316 -11.70 -2.75 -12.87
N ASN A 317 -12.47 -3.00 -11.81
CA ASN A 317 -12.64 -4.33 -11.20
C ASN A 317 -13.43 -5.36 -12.04
N ILE A 318 -13.68 -5.09 -13.31
CA ILE A 318 -14.25 -6.07 -14.23
C ILE A 318 -13.14 -6.89 -14.91
N LYS A 319 -13.48 -8.10 -15.36
CA LYS A 319 -12.54 -9.01 -16.04
C LYS A 319 -11.95 -8.39 -17.32
N LEU A 320 -12.78 -7.75 -18.13
CA LEU A 320 -12.39 -7.11 -19.39
C LEU A 320 -12.35 -5.58 -19.23
N ALA A 321 -11.45 -5.10 -18.38
CA ALA A 321 -11.39 -3.68 -18.02
C ALA A 321 -10.93 -2.79 -19.20
N GLY A 322 -11.39 -1.54 -19.15
CA GLY A 322 -10.94 -0.49 -20.05
C GLY A 322 -11.34 -0.65 -21.51
N PHE A 323 -11.13 0.43 -22.24
CA PHE A 323 -11.18 0.46 -23.69
C PHE A 323 -9.84 -0.02 -24.22
N CYS A 324 -9.82 -1.09 -24.99
CA CYS A 324 -8.60 -1.57 -25.64
C CYS A 324 -8.59 -1.13 -27.10
N VAL A 325 -7.52 -0.43 -27.48
CA VAL A 325 -7.23 0.03 -28.82
C VAL A 325 -6.10 -0.83 -29.38
N ALA A 326 -6.32 -1.40 -30.56
CA ALA A 326 -5.37 -2.24 -31.26
C ALA A 326 -4.97 -1.59 -32.59
N PHE A 327 -3.67 -1.51 -32.82
CA PHE A 327 -3.02 -0.86 -33.95
C PHE A 327 -2.31 -1.91 -34.81
N SER A 328 -2.30 -1.68 -36.12
CA SER A 328 -1.53 -2.50 -37.06
C SER A 328 -0.06 -2.12 -37.11
N ASP A 329 0.26 -0.90 -36.65
CA ASP A 329 1.59 -0.32 -36.68
C ASP A 329 1.99 0.19 -35.28
N GLU A 330 3.17 -0.22 -34.82
CA GLU A 330 3.72 0.18 -33.53
C GLU A 330 4.06 1.67 -33.50
N VAL A 331 4.54 2.22 -34.62
CA VAL A 331 4.93 3.63 -34.71
C VAL A 331 3.71 4.52 -34.48
N GLN A 332 2.59 4.25 -35.16
CA GLN A 332 1.33 4.98 -34.94
C GLN A 332 0.83 4.85 -33.50
N ARG A 333 0.94 3.67 -32.88
CA ARG A 333 0.55 3.46 -31.46
C ARG A 333 1.39 4.34 -30.52
N ASN A 334 2.71 4.40 -30.73
CA ASN A 334 3.60 5.21 -29.91
C ASN A 334 3.39 6.71 -30.14
N GLN A 335 3.24 7.15 -31.40
CA GLN A 335 2.93 8.55 -31.74
C GLN A 335 1.59 9.02 -31.16
N TRP A 336 0.58 8.15 -31.16
CA TRP A 336 -0.70 8.41 -30.51
C TRP A 336 -0.56 8.58 -29.00
N LEU A 337 0.14 7.65 -28.33
CA LEU A 337 0.38 7.74 -26.88
C LEU A 337 1.18 9.00 -26.52
N ASN A 338 2.23 9.33 -27.28
CA ASN A 338 2.97 10.58 -27.08
C ASN A 338 2.06 11.81 -27.22
N ALA A 339 1.13 11.82 -28.18
CA ALA A 339 0.18 12.92 -28.35
C ALA A 339 -0.79 13.04 -27.16
N VAL A 340 -1.25 11.90 -26.61
CA VAL A 340 -2.08 11.88 -25.40
C VAL A 340 -1.30 12.43 -24.21
N PHE A 341 -0.08 11.91 -23.96
CA PHE A 341 0.73 12.33 -22.82
C PHE A 341 1.15 13.80 -22.91
N ALA A 342 1.49 14.31 -24.10
CA ALA A 342 1.78 15.73 -24.30
C ALA A 342 0.59 16.65 -23.95
N CYS A 343 -0.64 16.12 -23.97
CA CYS A 343 -1.84 16.84 -23.57
C CYS A 343 -2.22 16.64 -22.09
N GLN A 344 -1.53 15.78 -21.34
CA GLN A 344 -1.77 15.52 -19.92
C GLN A 344 -0.81 16.33 -19.06
N ARG A 345 -1.35 17.02 -18.04
CA ARG A 345 -0.55 17.86 -17.12
C ARG A 345 0.60 17.12 -16.45
N ASP A 346 0.40 15.85 -16.15
CA ASP A 346 1.36 15.04 -15.39
C ASP A 346 2.64 14.71 -16.18
N TYR A 347 2.59 14.81 -17.52
CA TYR A 347 3.68 14.50 -18.45
C TYR A 347 4.20 15.74 -19.20
N SER A 348 3.58 16.91 -18.98
CA SER A 348 3.92 18.13 -19.70
C SER A 348 5.30 18.64 -19.26
N PRO A 349 6.28 18.80 -20.18
CA PRO A 349 7.55 19.43 -19.84
C PRO A 349 7.29 20.86 -19.37
N ILE A 350 8.04 21.35 -18.39
CA ILE A 350 8.01 22.77 -18.02
C ILE A 350 8.24 23.57 -19.30
N VAL A 351 7.25 24.36 -19.74
CA VAL A 351 7.51 25.47 -20.64
C VAL A 351 8.37 26.42 -19.82
N LEU A 352 9.70 26.33 -19.99
CA LEU A 352 10.58 27.42 -19.61
C LEU A 352 10.15 28.59 -20.49
N ILE A 353 9.40 29.53 -19.90
CA ILE A 353 9.16 30.82 -20.53
C ILE A 353 10.56 31.40 -20.73
N PRO A 354 11.02 31.66 -21.96
CA PRO A 354 12.23 32.44 -22.14
C PRO A 354 11.91 33.82 -21.56
N ASP A 355 12.73 34.28 -20.61
CA ASP A 355 12.63 35.63 -20.06
C ASP A 355 12.45 36.64 -21.20
N LEU A 356 11.43 37.50 -21.05
CA LEU A 356 11.19 38.68 -21.88
C LEU A 356 12.21 39.77 -21.56
#